data_AF-A0AAU9JDS4-F1
#
_entry.id   AF-A0AAU9JDS4-F1
#
_cell.length_a   1.000
_cell.length_b   1.000
_cell.length_c   1.000
_cell.angle_alpha   90.00
_cell.angle_beta   90.00
_cell.angle_gamma   90.00
#
_symmetry.space_group_name_H-M   'P 1'
#
loop_
_entity.id
_entity.type
_entity.pdbx_description
1 polymer ?
#
loop_
_entity_poly.entity_id
_entity_poly.type
_entity_poly.pdbx_seq_one_letter_code
_entity_poly.pdbx_strand_id
1 'polypeptide(L)'
;MLKFLYPALWISQFGVDQGWSSFNENPRLVGDVDGDGKSDVIGFANDGTYVSLSSGKDLGIAKRWVSNYARSAGGWASYNQYPRFVADVNGDKKADIVGFGHDFTWVSISTGSWFTEPSPWVKNYAYAAGGWSSFDLYPRCLGDVNGDGKADIIGFGGEYTWISYSTGYSFASPQNLISEFSVASGWRSFNDTPRWAGDVNGDGKADIIGFNSSGVWVSLSVGTGFLAPTLWSGWFGNSDDAGHWTSFDQFPRFVRDVNGDGKADIVGFGLAGIYVALSNGQGFDYPLLVMFHYGKLAAAGGWNSFDRHPRMIGDANGDRNNDIFGFGIAGVHVALSLNDANAINPINLKSIKANSTACDAKCTSECKDYGPRSNCLDKCKATCDCDAIGDTKQSEVGSFGVWIWIVSFAILGIIMLNYFKGMRKSKKIRYDFGEESETPYIRA
;
A
#
# COMPACT_ATOMS: atom_id res chain seq x y z
N MET A 1 17.88 7.88 -0.78
CA MET A 1 17.22 6.75 -1.48
C MET A 1 16.27 6.12 -0.47
N LEU A 2 14.97 6.12 -0.76
CA LEU A 2 13.99 5.49 0.12
C LEU A 2 14.33 4.01 0.31
N LYS A 3 14.45 3.59 1.57
CA LYS A 3 14.73 2.21 1.97
C LYS A 3 13.82 1.84 3.12
N PHE A 4 13.65 0.55 3.31
CA PHE A 4 12.93 0.01 4.47
C PHE A 4 13.82 -1.00 5.19
N LEU A 5 13.70 -1.06 6.51
CA LEU A 5 14.27 -2.14 7.32
C LEU A 5 13.60 -3.46 6.97
N TYR A 6 14.32 -4.56 7.19
CA TYR A 6 13.72 -5.88 7.04
C TYR A 6 12.55 -6.05 8.02
N PRO A 7 11.42 -6.65 7.60
CA PRO A 7 10.24 -6.74 8.45
C PRO A 7 10.49 -7.49 9.76
N ALA A 8 10.00 -6.94 10.86
CA ALA A 8 10.00 -7.61 12.16
C ALA A 8 8.56 -7.94 12.60
N LEU A 9 8.35 -9.09 13.22
CA LEU A 9 7.07 -9.43 13.84
C LEU A 9 6.85 -8.53 15.06
N TRP A 10 5.86 -7.64 15.00
CA TRP A 10 5.54 -6.71 16.09
C TRP A 10 4.46 -7.25 17.03
N ILE A 11 3.57 -8.13 16.53
CA ILE A 11 2.57 -8.81 17.36
C ILE A 11 2.12 -10.14 16.73
N SER A 12 1.94 -11.17 17.54
CA SER A 12 1.39 -12.48 17.15
C SER A 12 -0.15 -12.52 17.21
N GLN A 13 -0.80 -11.46 16.72
CA GLN A 13 -2.25 -11.32 16.55
C GLN A 13 -2.53 -10.81 15.14
N PHE A 14 -3.79 -10.86 14.70
CA PHE A 14 -4.23 -10.42 13.36
C PHE A 14 -3.67 -11.21 12.16
N GLY A 15 -2.95 -12.31 12.41
CA GLY A 15 -2.44 -13.22 11.40
C GLY A 15 -3.40 -14.37 11.08
N VAL A 16 -3.08 -15.09 10.01
CA VAL A 16 -3.88 -16.24 9.54
C VAL A 16 -4.01 -17.32 10.62
N ASP A 17 -2.94 -17.60 11.37
CA ASP A 17 -2.96 -18.62 12.44
C ASP A 17 -3.88 -18.24 13.60
N GLN A 18 -4.23 -16.95 13.73
CA GLN A 18 -5.20 -16.45 14.69
C GLN A 18 -6.62 -16.31 14.12
N GLY A 19 -6.88 -16.90 12.94
CA GLY A 19 -8.20 -16.91 12.31
C GLY A 19 -8.48 -15.75 11.35
N TRP A 20 -7.50 -14.89 11.08
CA TRP A 20 -7.67 -13.75 10.17
C TRP A 20 -7.32 -14.15 8.72
N SER A 21 -8.16 -15.00 8.12
CA SER A 21 -7.88 -15.62 6.82
C SER A 21 -8.49 -14.90 5.62
N SER A 22 -9.38 -13.93 5.81
CA SER A 22 -10.03 -13.18 4.73
C SER A 22 -10.23 -11.73 5.14
N PHE A 23 -9.77 -10.79 4.32
CA PHE A 23 -9.99 -9.36 4.45
C PHE A 23 -11.46 -9.02 4.15
N ASN A 24 -12.08 -9.72 3.20
CA ASN A 24 -13.49 -9.53 2.91
C ASN A 24 -14.37 -9.82 4.13
N GLU A 25 -14.05 -10.83 4.94
CA GLU A 25 -14.80 -11.10 6.18
C GLU A 25 -14.29 -10.25 7.35
N ASN A 26 -12.97 -10.21 7.56
CA ASN A 26 -12.30 -9.57 8.68
C ASN A 26 -11.21 -8.59 8.20
N PRO A 27 -11.61 -7.36 7.80
CA PRO A 27 -10.65 -6.34 7.41
C PRO A 27 -9.69 -6.01 8.54
N ARG A 28 -8.47 -5.64 8.15
CA ARG A 28 -7.40 -5.20 9.03
C ARG A 28 -6.81 -3.94 8.42
N LEU A 29 -6.85 -2.82 9.13
CA LEU A 29 -6.42 -1.51 8.66
C LEU A 29 -5.37 -0.94 9.62
N VAL A 30 -4.78 0.19 9.23
CA VAL A 30 -3.89 0.97 10.08
C VAL A 30 -4.29 2.44 10.07
N GLY A 31 -4.06 3.12 11.19
CA GLY A 31 -4.29 4.55 11.35
C GLY A 31 -4.09 4.97 12.81
N ASP A 32 -3.73 6.23 13.04
CA ASP A 32 -3.54 6.79 14.38
C ASP A 32 -4.89 7.01 15.05
N VAL A 33 -5.31 6.09 15.92
CA VAL A 33 -6.63 6.18 16.56
C VAL A 33 -6.55 6.81 17.94
N ASP A 34 -5.37 6.98 18.53
CA ASP A 34 -5.19 7.60 19.85
C ASP A 34 -4.64 9.03 19.84
N GLY A 35 -4.18 9.50 18.68
CA GLY A 35 -3.68 10.84 18.42
C GLY A 35 -2.23 11.03 18.85
N ASP A 36 -1.48 9.94 19.03
CA ASP A 36 -0.08 9.99 19.47
C ASP A 36 0.92 10.18 18.30
N GLY A 37 0.42 10.26 17.07
CA GLY A 37 1.17 10.41 15.83
C GLY A 37 1.62 9.09 15.21
N LYS A 38 1.25 7.92 15.77
CA LYS A 38 1.61 6.61 15.24
C LYS A 38 0.37 5.87 14.77
N SER A 39 0.52 5.16 13.67
CA SER A 39 -0.50 4.28 13.12
C SER A 39 -0.62 3.01 13.95
N ASP A 40 -1.81 2.78 14.45
CA ASP A 40 -2.20 1.59 15.18
C ASP A 40 -2.74 0.51 14.24
N VAL A 41 -2.88 -0.71 14.73
CA VAL A 41 -3.58 -1.78 14.01
C VAL A 41 -5.04 -1.84 14.46
N ILE A 42 -5.94 -1.77 13.50
CA ILE A 42 -7.40 -1.88 13.69
C ILE A 42 -7.88 -3.15 12.97
N GLY A 43 -8.37 -4.12 13.73
CA GLY A 43 -8.94 -5.36 13.18
C GLY A 43 -10.44 -5.47 13.45
N PHE A 44 -11.21 -5.66 12.39
CA PHE A 44 -12.65 -5.91 12.45
C PHE A 44 -12.88 -7.42 12.59
N ALA A 45 -12.90 -7.90 13.84
CA ALA A 45 -13.03 -9.31 14.19
C ALA A 45 -14.48 -9.82 13.96
N ASN A 46 -14.78 -11.03 14.43
CA ASN A 46 -16.13 -11.59 14.29
C ASN A 46 -17.13 -10.98 15.29
N ASP A 47 -16.66 -10.55 16.47
CA ASP A 47 -17.48 -10.07 17.59
C ASP A 47 -17.32 -8.58 17.91
N GLY A 48 -16.47 -7.85 17.20
CA GLY A 48 -16.29 -6.42 17.37
C GLY A 48 -15.02 -5.89 16.72
N THR A 49 -14.70 -4.63 16.98
CA THR A 49 -13.49 -3.98 16.47
C THR A 49 -12.44 -3.93 17.56
N TYR A 50 -11.25 -4.44 17.24
CA TYR A 50 -10.10 -4.52 18.12
C TYR A 50 -9.00 -3.58 17.66
N VAL A 51 -8.36 -2.91 18.61
CA VAL A 51 -7.23 -2.01 18.37
C VAL A 51 -6.01 -2.52 19.12
N SER A 52 -4.87 -2.49 18.44
CA SER A 52 -3.54 -2.76 18.98
C SER A 52 -2.70 -1.53 18.76
N LEU A 53 -2.39 -0.83 19.85
CA LEU A 53 -1.70 0.47 19.82
C LEU A 53 -0.22 0.30 19.52
N SER A 54 0.34 1.18 18.68
CA SER A 54 1.77 1.20 18.39
C SER A 54 2.56 1.93 19.47
N SER A 55 3.67 1.34 19.93
CA SER A 55 4.64 2.03 20.78
C SER A 55 5.77 2.69 19.97
N GLY A 56 5.78 2.49 18.65
CA GLY A 56 6.87 2.85 17.74
C GLY A 56 8.00 1.84 17.64
N LYS A 57 7.90 0.73 18.35
CA LYS A 57 8.84 -0.40 18.29
C LYS A 57 8.15 -1.77 18.31
N ASP A 58 6.92 -1.82 18.81
CA ASP A 58 6.07 -3.00 18.90
C ASP A 58 4.59 -2.57 18.92
N LEU A 59 3.70 -3.56 18.87
CA LEU A 59 2.26 -3.40 18.96
C LEU A 59 1.75 -3.99 20.27
N GLY A 60 0.98 -3.21 21.03
CA GLY A 60 0.39 -3.64 22.29
C GLY A 60 -0.70 -4.69 22.10
N ILE A 61 -1.01 -5.46 23.15
CA ILE A 61 -2.06 -6.49 23.10
C ILE A 61 -3.39 -5.87 22.63
N ALA A 62 -4.03 -6.52 21.65
CA ALA A 62 -5.26 -6.03 21.06
C ALA A 62 -6.40 -5.98 22.09
N LYS A 63 -7.13 -4.86 22.13
CA LYS A 63 -8.31 -4.65 22.99
C LYS A 63 -9.52 -4.34 22.15
N ARG A 64 -10.68 -4.89 22.50
CA ARG A 64 -11.95 -4.53 21.84
C ARG A 64 -12.33 -3.11 22.23
N TRP A 65 -12.40 -2.21 21.25
CA TRP A 65 -12.75 -0.81 21.45
C TRP A 65 -14.22 -0.53 21.21
N VAL A 66 -14.90 -1.33 20.39
CA VAL A 66 -16.36 -1.26 20.20
C VAL A 66 -16.91 -2.63 19.80
N SER A 67 -18.11 -2.96 20.28
CA SER A 67 -18.83 -4.19 19.93
C SER A 67 -19.71 -3.99 18.69
N ASN A 68 -19.09 -3.53 17.59
CA ASN A 68 -19.76 -3.29 16.30
C ASN A 68 -18.76 -3.44 15.13
N TYR A 69 -19.21 -3.14 13.90
CA TYR A 69 -18.45 -3.26 12.65
C TYR A 69 -17.95 -4.68 12.32
N ALA A 70 -18.60 -5.67 12.92
CA ALA A 70 -18.25 -7.07 12.82
C ALA A 70 -19.44 -7.91 12.35
N ARG A 71 -19.17 -9.14 11.88
CA ARG A 71 -20.20 -10.04 11.36
C ARG A 71 -21.25 -10.39 12.43
N SER A 72 -20.82 -10.80 13.62
CA SER A 72 -21.72 -11.13 14.73
C SER A 72 -22.08 -9.92 15.61
N ALA A 73 -21.50 -8.75 15.36
CA ALA A 73 -21.81 -7.50 16.05
C ALA A 73 -22.01 -6.37 15.03
N GLY A 74 -23.26 -6.17 14.61
CA GLY A 74 -23.66 -5.17 13.62
C GLY A 74 -23.91 -5.72 12.20
N GLY A 75 -23.63 -7.00 11.93
CA GLY A 75 -23.98 -7.66 10.66
C GLY A 75 -23.05 -7.37 9.47
N TRP A 76 -21.83 -6.92 9.73
CA TRP A 76 -20.84 -6.51 8.72
C TRP A 76 -20.13 -7.72 8.10
N ALA A 77 -20.84 -8.49 7.28
CA ALA A 77 -20.42 -9.82 6.83
C ALA A 77 -19.48 -9.84 5.61
N SER A 78 -19.38 -8.74 4.85
CA SER A 78 -18.55 -8.65 3.64
C SER A 78 -18.03 -7.24 3.47
N TYR A 79 -16.73 -7.07 3.23
CA TYR A 79 -16.12 -5.80 2.85
C TYR A 79 -16.62 -5.34 1.49
N ASN A 80 -16.84 -6.28 0.55
CA ASN A 80 -17.37 -5.90 -0.76
C ASN A 80 -18.75 -5.24 -0.65
N GLN A 81 -19.62 -5.67 0.27
CA GLN A 81 -20.91 -5.01 0.48
C GLN A 81 -20.83 -3.86 1.47
N TYR A 82 -20.08 -4.05 2.56
CA TYR A 82 -19.99 -3.18 3.72
C TYR A 82 -18.54 -2.82 4.04
N PRO A 83 -17.88 -1.99 3.22
CA PRO A 83 -16.51 -1.59 3.45
C PRO A 83 -16.40 -0.71 4.70
N ARG A 84 -15.27 -0.86 5.38
CA ARG A 84 -14.93 -0.16 6.62
C ARG A 84 -13.58 0.53 6.41
N PHE A 85 -13.47 1.76 6.88
CA PHE A 85 -12.28 2.58 6.78
C PHE A 85 -11.99 3.24 8.13
N VAL A 86 -10.76 3.75 8.25
CA VAL A 86 -10.37 4.64 9.35
C VAL A 86 -9.79 5.92 8.78
N ALA A 87 -10.27 7.07 9.25
CA ALA A 87 -9.77 8.41 8.90
C ALA A 87 -10.28 9.44 9.91
N ASP A 88 -9.57 10.54 10.09
CA ASP A 88 -10.05 11.67 10.89
C ASP A 88 -11.16 12.41 10.12
N VAL A 89 -12.41 12.22 10.53
CA VAL A 89 -13.57 12.88 9.89
C VAL A 89 -14.09 14.05 10.72
N ASN A 90 -13.56 14.27 11.93
CA ASN A 90 -14.02 15.29 12.86
C ASN A 90 -13.03 16.45 13.04
N GLY A 91 -11.79 16.30 12.57
CA GLY A 91 -10.70 17.27 12.64
C GLY A 91 -9.92 17.23 13.97
N ASP A 92 -10.05 16.17 14.76
CA ASP A 92 -9.37 16.03 16.07
C ASP A 92 -8.03 15.31 16.00
N LYS A 93 -7.60 14.92 14.78
CA LYS A 93 -6.37 14.20 14.44
C LYS A 93 -6.34 12.73 14.87
N LYS A 94 -7.47 12.16 15.27
CA LYS A 94 -7.61 10.73 15.51
C LYS A 94 -8.43 10.12 14.39
N ALA A 95 -8.01 8.95 13.93
CA ALA A 95 -8.75 8.20 12.95
C ALA A 95 -10.04 7.63 13.58
N ASP A 96 -11.18 8.00 13.01
CA ASP A 96 -12.50 7.48 13.35
C ASP A 96 -12.85 6.28 12.47
N ILE A 97 -13.77 5.42 12.90
CA ILE A 97 -14.30 4.38 12.02
C ILE A 97 -15.40 4.97 11.13
N VAL A 98 -15.27 4.79 9.82
CA VAL A 98 -16.35 5.01 8.86
C VAL A 98 -16.74 3.67 8.23
N GLY A 99 -17.97 3.23 8.48
CA GLY A 99 -18.52 2.01 7.91
C GLY A 99 -19.66 2.34 6.95
N PHE A 100 -19.52 1.88 5.70
CA PHE A 100 -20.58 1.99 4.69
C PHE A 100 -21.53 0.80 4.84
N GLY A 101 -22.60 0.95 5.62
CA GLY A 101 -23.45 -0.16 6.06
C GLY A 101 -24.56 -0.54 5.09
N HIS A 102 -25.61 -1.16 5.64
CA HIS A 102 -26.81 -1.51 4.87
C HIS A 102 -27.63 -0.27 4.50
N ASP A 103 -28.06 0.52 5.50
CA ASP A 103 -28.99 1.64 5.30
C ASP A 103 -28.33 3.02 5.33
N PHE A 104 -27.16 3.14 5.96
CA PHE A 104 -26.46 4.41 6.20
C PHE A 104 -24.95 4.23 6.11
N THR A 105 -24.25 5.35 5.91
CA THR A 105 -22.87 5.47 6.33
C THR A 105 -22.84 5.79 7.82
N TRP A 106 -22.19 4.91 8.58
CA TRP A 106 -22.09 4.94 10.03
C TRP A 106 -20.71 5.40 10.46
N VAL A 107 -20.64 6.28 11.45
CA VAL A 107 -19.37 6.75 12.01
C VAL A 107 -19.33 6.46 13.51
N SER A 108 -18.18 5.99 13.97
CA SER A 108 -17.85 5.91 15.39
C SER A 108 -16.60 6.73 15.65
N ILE A 109 -16.74 7.74 16.50
CA ILE A 109 -15.67 8.68 16.81
C ILE A 109 -14.66 8.01 17.74
N SER A 110 -13.37 8.17 17.47
CA SER A 110 -12.33 7.76 18.39
C SER A 110 -12.23 8.72 19.56
N THR A 111 -12.26 8.19 20.77
CA THR A 111 -11.93 8.97 21.98
C THR A 111 -10.43 8.98 22.27
N GLY A 112 -9.66 8.14 21.57
CA GLY A 112 -8.27 7.79 21.85
C GLY A 112 -8.09 6.70 22.91
N SER A 113 -9.17 6.02 23.27
CA SER A 113 -9.11 4.84 24.15
C SER A 113 -10.22 3.82 23.87
N TRP A 114 -11.27 4.23 23.15
CA TRP A 114 -12.35 3.41 22.61
C TRP A 114 -13.03 4.17 21.46
N PHE A 115 -13.85 3.48 20.66
CA PHE A 115 -14.73 4.12 19.69
C PHE A 115 -16.12 4.32 20.29
N THR A 116 -16.81 5.42 19.98
CA THR A 116 -18.21 5.60 20.35
C THR A 116 -19.10 4.53 19.72
N GLU A 117 -20.35 4.39 20.18
CA GLU A 117 -21.33 3.61 19.42
C GLU A 117 -21.58 4.27 18.04
N PRO A 118 -21.88 3.47 16.99
CA PRO A 118 -22.07 4.01 15.66
C PRO A 118 -23.27 4.95 15.55
N SER A 119 -23.03 6.12 14.95
CA SER A 119 -24.05 7.11 14.61
C SER A 119 -24.21 7.20 13.09
N PRO A 120 -25.44 7.29 12.55
CA PRO A 120 -25.65 7.44 11.11
C PRO A 120 -25.33 8.88 10.69
N TRP A 121 -24.34 9.06 9.82
CA TRP A 121 -23.90 10.39 9.38
C TRP A 121 -24.50 10.82 8.04
N VAL A 122 -24.83 9.87 7.16
CA VAL A 122 -25.56 10.14 5.92
C VAL A 122 -26.32 8.89 5.44
N LYS A 123 -27.53 9.09 4.92
CA LYS A 123 -28.33 8.04 4.27
C LYS A 123 -27.97 7.88 2.79
N ASN A 124 -26.70 7.59 2.53
CA ASN A 124 -26.14 7.32 1.21
C ASN A 124 -24.84 6.50 1.34
N TYR A 125 -24.19 6.18 0.23
CA TYR A 125 -22.97 5.35 0.15
C TYR A 125 -23.11 3.93 0.72
N ALA A 126 -24.35 3.51 0.97
CA ALA A 126 -24.71 2.27 1.64
C ALA A 126 -25.37 1.30 0.65
N TYR A 127 -25.41 0.02 1.03
CA TYR A 127 -25.94 -1.04 0.16
C TYR A 127 -27.38 -0.77 -0.32
N ALA A 128 -28.28 -0.42 0.61
CA ALA A 128 -29.68 -0.13 0.36
C ALA A 128 -30.00 1.38 0.31
N ALA A 129 -28.99 2.26 0.42
CA ALA A 129 -29.15 3.71 0.27
C ALA A 129 -28.09 4.30 -0.68
N GLY A 130 -28.54 4.67 -1.88
CA GLY A 130 -27.69 5.19 -2.95
C GLY A 130 -27.19 4.15 -3.95
N GLY A 131 -27.48 2.86 -3.73
CA GLY A 131 -27.19 1.79 -4.69
C GLY A 131 -25.76 1.27 -4.69
N TRP A 132 -25.01 1.47 -3.60
CA TRP A 132 -23.59 1.12 -3.47
C TRP A 132 -23.41 -0.35 -3.08
N SER A 133 -23.85 -1.25 -3.97
CA SER A 133 -24.03 -2.68 -3.67
C SER A 133 -22.76 -3.53 -3.69
N SER A 134 -21.67 -3.01 -4.28
CA SER A 134 -20.40 -3.72 -4.44
C SER A 134 -19.26 -2.71 -4.42
N PHE A 135 -18.26 -2.93 -3.56
CA PHE A 135 -17.04 -2.15 -3.49
C PHE A 135 -16.19 -2.33 -4.74
N ASP A 136 -16.18 -3.54 -5.31
CA ASP A 136 -15.44 -3.78 -6.54
C ASP A 136 -15.99 -2.94 -7.71
N LEU A 137 -17.32 -2.81 -7.80
CA LEU A 137 -17.94 -2.01 -8.87
C LEU A 137 -18.01 -0.52 -8.51
N TYR A 138 -18.37 -0.20 -7.26
CA TYR A 138 -18.55 1.15 -6.74
C TYR A 138 -17.66 1.40 -5.49
N PRO A 139 -16.34 1.61 -5.68
CA PRO A 139 -15.45 1.87 -4.58
C PRO A 139 -15.82 3.16 -3.84
N ARG A 140 -15.49 3.18 -2.55
CA ARG A 140 -15.58 4.36 -1.69
C ARG A 140 -14.23 4.53 -0.99
N CYS A 141 -13.79 5.76 -0.78
CA CYS A 141 -12.63 6.06 0.04
C CYS A 141 -12.84 7.37 0.79
N LEU A 142 -11.86 7.72 1.61
CA LEU A 142 -11.87 8.92 2.43
C LEU A 142 -10.63 9.77 2.13
N GLY A 143 -10.80 11.09 2.12
CA GLY A 143 -9.73 12.07 1.93
C GLY A 143 -10.26 13.49 2.04
N ASP A 144 -9.46 14.42 2.54
CA ASP A 144 -9.83 15.83 2.70
C ASP A 144 -9.80 16.54 1.34
N VAL A 145 -10.92 16.60 0.63
CA VAL A 145 -10.98 17.14 -0.74
C VAL A 145 -10.96 18.66 -0.74
N ASN A 146 -11.42 19.30 0.34
CA ASN A 146 -11.58 20.75 0.42
C ASN A 146 -10.47 21.47 1.20
N GLY A 147 -9.60 20.74 1.89
CA GLY A 147 -8.47 21.26 2.66
C GLY A 147 -8.87 21.79 4.03
N ASP A 148 -9.99 21.35 4.60
CA ASP A 148 -10.49 21.82 5.91
C ASP A 148 -9.99 21.00 7.11
N GLY A 149 -9.13 20.00 6.85
CA GLY A 149 -8.54 19.10 7.82
C GLY A 149 -9.41 17.90 8.18
N LYS A 150 -10.56 17.69 7.52
CA LYS A 150 -11.45 16.54 7.77
C LYS A 150 -11.55 15.68 6.52
N ALA A 151 -11.49 14.37 6.71
CA ALA A 151 -11.67 13.46 5.60
C ALA A 151 -13.14 13.46 5.11
N ASP A 152 -13.32 13.69 3.82
CA ASP A 152 -14.59 13.63 3.12
C ASP A 152 -14.84 12.22 2.56
N ILE A 153 -16.08 11.92 2.18
CA ILE A 153 -16.37 10.71 1.40
C ILE A 153 -16.14 11.01 -0.08
N ILE A 154 -15.39 10.13 -0.74
CA ILE A 154 -15.31 10.03 -2.20
C ILE A 154 -15.91 8.69 -2.61
N GLY A 155 -16.98 8.72 -3.41
CA GLY A 155 -17.64 7.53 -3.94
C GLY A 155 -17.59 7.48 -5.46
N PHE A 156 -16.98 6.44 -6.01
CA PHE A 156 -16.91 6.20 -7.45
C PHE A 156 -18.18 5.47 -7.93
N GLY A 157 -19.18 6.24 -8.34
CA GLY A 157 -20.52 5.73 -8.64
C GLY A 157 -20.71 5.23 -10.08
N GLY A 158 -21.98 4.96 -10.42
CA GLY A 158 -22.37 4.52 -11.76
C GLY A 158 -22.03 5.53 -12.86
N GLU A 159 -22.55 6.75 -12.74
CA GLU A 159 -22.38 7.81 -13.75
C GLU A 159 -21.32 8.84 -13.38
N TYR A 160 -21.14 9.11 -12.09
CA TYR A 160 -20.29 10.17 -11.57
C TYR A 160 -19.46 9.70 -10.39
N THR A 161 -18.38 10.42 -10.11
CA THR A 161 -17.73 10.41 -8.81
C THR A 161 -18.41 11.42 -7.90
N TRP A 162 -18.87 10.95 -6.75
CA TRP A 162 -19.68 11.67 -5.77
C TRP A 162 -18.86 12.02 -4.54
N ILE A 163 -19.00 13.26 -4.06
CA ILE A 163 -18.30 13.76 -2.89
C ILE A 163 -19.34 14.17 -1.84
N SER A 164 -19.12 13.78 -0.60
CA SER A 164 -19.85 14.29 0.54
C SER A 164 -18.87 14.85 1.56
N TYR A 165 -18.88 16.18 1.71
CA TYR A 165 -17.99 16.87 2.63
C TYR A 165 -18.31 16.54 4.09
N SER A 166 -17.30 16.32 4.91
CA SER A 166 -17.49 16.20 6.35
C SER A 166 -17.78 17.57 6.97
N THR A 167 -18.73 17.61 7.89
CA THR A 167 -19.00 18.79 8.73
C THR A 167 -18.33 18.68 10.11
N GLY A 168 -17.73 17.52 10.39
CA GLY A 168 -17.19 17.14 11.68
C GLY A 168 -18.17 16.44 12.63
N TYR A 169 -19.45 16.38 12.26
CA TYR A 169 -20.50 15.67 13.01
C TYR A 169 -21.53 14.96 12.11
N SER A 170 -21.43 15.13 10.80
CA SER A 170 -22.20 14.44 9.76
C SER A 170 -21.52 14.64 8.40
N PHE A 171 -21.97 13.92 7.37
CA PHE A 171 -21.58 14.18 5.99
C PHE A 171 -22.67 14.97 5.26
N ALA A 172 -22.26 15.98 4.49
CA ALA A 172 -23.16 16.75 3.63
C ALA A 172 -23.78 15.89 2.52
N SER A 173 -24.88 16.38 1.93
CA SER A 173 -25.52 15.72 0.79
C SER A 173 -24.53 15.48 -0.37
N PRO A 174 -24.56 14.31 -1.03
CA PRO A 174 -23.65 14.00 -2.13
C PRO A 174 -23.71 15.01 -3.29
N GLN A 175 -22.56 15.38 -3.79
CA GLN A 175 -22.37 16.24 -4.97
C GLN A 175 -21.64 15.47 -6.08
N ASN A 176 -22.11 15.59 -7.32
CA ASN A 176 -21.48 14.99 -8.49
C ASN A 176 -20.43 15.94 -9.07
N LEU A 177 -19.18 15.84 -8.61
CA LEU A 177 -18.14 16.83 -8.96
C LEU A 177 -17.35 16.50 -10.23
N ILE A 178 -17.40 15.25 -10.70
CA ILE A 178 -16.76 14.83 -11.96
C ILE A 178 -17.43 13.57 -12.52
N SER A 179 -17.54 13.45 -13.85
CA SER A 179 -18.09 12.25 -14.54
C SER A 179 -17.07 11.12 -14.72
N GLU A 180 -15.79 11.44 -14.59
CA GLU A 180 -14.66 10.51 -14.71
C GLU A 180 -14.52 9.62 -13.47
N PHE A 181 -13.72 8.56 -13.59
CA PHE A 181 -13.48 7.51 -12.57
C PHE A 181 -14.73 6.71 -12.15
N SER A 182 -15.82 6.88 -12.88
CA SER A 182 -17.10 6.20 -12.72
C SER A 182 -17.18 4.91 -13.56
N VAL A 183 -18.22 4.10 -13.31
CA VAL A 183 -18.50 2.91 -14.12
C VAL A 183 -18.79 3.27 -15.58
N ALA A 184 -19.54 4.35 -15.81
CA ALA A 184 -19.91 4.85 -17.13
C ALA A 184 -18.68 5.31 -17.94
N SER A 185 -17.66 5.86 -17.27
CA SER A 185 -16.36 6.22 -17.86
C SER A 185 -15.36 5.06 -17.96
N GLY A 186 -15.80 3.82 -17.71
CA GLY A 186 -15.02 2.60 -17.98
C GLY A 186 -14.33 1.98 -16.77
N TRP A 187 -14.49 2.54 -15.57
CA TRP A 187 -13.85 2.05 -14.35
C TRP A 187 -14.76 1.03 -13.64
N ARG A 188 -14.69 -0.23 -14.08
CA ARG A 188 -15.70 -1.26 -13.78
C ARG A 188 -15.31 -2.28 -12.71
N SER A 189 -14.07 -2.27 -12.23
CA SER A 189 -13.60 -3.17 -11.18
C SER A 189 -12.49 -2.49 -10.37
N PHE A 190 -12.58 -2.53 -9.05
CA PHE A 190 -11.52 -2.09 -8.15
C PHE A 190 -10.33 -3.03 -8.22
N ASN A 191 -10.60 -4.34 -8.33
CA ASN A 191 -9.54 -5.32 -8.46
C ASN A 191 -8.68 -5.05 -9.70
N ASP A 192 -9.29 -4.67 -10.83
CA ASP A 192 -8.52 -4.47 -12.07
C ASP A 192 -8.04 -3.02 -12.23
N THR A 193 -8.88 -2.07 -11.81
CA THR A 193 -8.68 -0.62 -11.96
C THR A 193 -8.92 0.13 -10.64
N PRO A 194 -8.02 -0.02 -9.65
CA PRO A 194 -8.19 0.59 -8.34
C PRO A 194 -8.20 2.11 -8.44
N ARG A 195 -8.94 2.75 -7.52
CA ARG A 195 -9.10 4.20 -7.42
C ARG A 195 -8.96 4.61 -5.96
N TRP A 196 -8.23 5.69 -5.71
CA TRP A 196 -7.91 6.21 -4.40
C TRP A 196 -8.01 7.73 -4.36
N ALA A 197 -7.91 8.28 -3.15
CA ALA A 197 -7.75 9.71 -2.91
C ALA A 197 -6.49 9.97 -2.09
N GLY A 198 -5.80 11.07 -2.38
CA GLY A 198 -4.60 11.51 -1.68
C GLY A 198 -4.03 12.80 -2.30
N ASP A 199 -3.41 13.65 -1.49
CA ASP A 199 -2.80 14.89 -1.96
C ASP A 199 -1.49 14.58 -2.70
N VAL A 200 -1.51 14.56 -4.03
CA VAL A 200 -0.30 14.23 -4.81
C VAL A 200 0.47 15.47 -5.24
N ASN A 201 -0.08 16.68 -5.03
CA ASN A 201 0.54 17.93 -5.45
C ASN A 201 1.09 18.78 -4.29
N GLY A 202 0.75 18.46 -3.05
CA GLY A 202 1.17 19.10 -1.81
C GLY A 202 0.38 20.36 -1.46
N ASP A 203 -0.84 20.53 -1.97
CA ASP A 203 -1.70 21.70 -1.70
C ASP A 203 -2.63 21.54 -0.49
N GLY A 204 -2.56 20.39 0.18
CA GLY A 204 -3.36 20.03 1.34
C GLY A 204 -4.72 19.41 0.99
N LYS A 205 -5.01 19.15 -0.29
CA LYS A 205 -6.29 18.56 -0.72
C LYS A 205 -6.08 17.21 -1.36
N ALA A 206 -6.94 16.26 -1.02
CA ALA A 206 -6.97 14.96 -1.62
C ALA A 206 -7.43 15.05 -3.09
N ASP A 207 -6.54 14.64 -3.99
CA ASP A 207 -6.81 14.45 -5.42
C ASP A 207 -7.44 13.08 -5.67
N ILE A 208 -7.99 12.87 -6.88
CA ILE A 208 -8.42 11.53 -7.32
C ILE A 208 -7.31 10.89 -8.14
N ILE A 209 -6.97 9.64 -7.78
CA ILE A 209 -5.95 8.84 -8.46
C ILE A 209 -6.57 7.51 -8.89
N GLY A 210 -6.50 7.20 -10.18
CA GLY A 210 -6.97 5.94 -10.74
C GLY A 210 -5.88 5.20 -11.50
N PHE A 211 -5.80 3.88 -11.30
CA PHE A 211 -4.90 3.00 -12.03
C PHE A 211 -5.70 2.28 -13.11
N ASN A 212 -5.36 2.46 -14.39
CA ASN A 212 -6.03 1.76 -15.49
C ASN A 212 -5.04 0.98 -16.36
N SER A 213 -5.41 0.65 -17.60
CA SER A 213 -4.53 -0.11 -18.49
C SER A 213 -3.27 0.63 -18.89
N SER A 214 -3.32 1.95 -19.08
CA SER A 214 -2.16 2.74 -19.53
C SER A 214 -1.29 3.28 -18.41
N GLY A 215 -1.77 3.25 -17.16
CA GLY A 215 -1.00 3.64 -15.99
C GLY A 215 -1.82 4.41 -14.96
N VAL A 216 -1.21 5.46 -14.39
CA VAL A 216 -1.79 6.26 -13.30
C VAL A 216 -2.35 7.57 -13.83
N TRP A 217 -3.66 7.75 -13.68
CA TRP A 217 -4.40 8.95 -14.03
C TRP A 217 -4.73 9.74 -12.76
N VAL A 218 -4.49 11.05 -12.81
CA VAL A 218 -4.70 11.95 -11.69
C VAL A 218 -5.63 13.07 -12.11
N SER A 219 -6.56 13.41 -11.22
CA SER A 219 -7.47 14.53 -11.34
C SER A 219 -7.36 15.37 -10.08
N LEU A 220 -6.78 16.56 -10.22
CA LEU A 220 -6.45 17.42 -9.10
C LEU A 220 -7.70 18.06 -8.50
N SER A 221 -7.81 18.07 -7.18
CA SER A 221 -8.85 18.80 -6.47
C SER A 221 -8.58 20.30 -6.54
N VAL A 222 -9.64 21.09 -6.72
CA VAL A 222 -9.61 22.55 -6.53
C VAL A 222 -10.39 22.98 -5.29
N GLY A 223 -10.85 22.02 -4.48
CA GLY A 223 -11.60 22.21 -3.24
C GLY A 223 -13.12 22.31 -3.40
N THR A 224 -13.60 22.63 -4.61
CA THR A 224 -15.03 22.64 -4.96
C THR A 224 -15.37 21.73 -6.14
N GLY A 225 -14.38 20.98 -6.63
CA GLY A 225 -14.46 20.16 -7.83
C GLY A 225 -13.08 19.63 -8.23
N PHE A 226 -13.00 19.04 -9.41
CA PHE A 226 -11.77 18.42 -9.90
C PHE A 226 -11.43 18.89 -11.32
N LEU A 227 -10.13 18.95 -11.62
CA LEU A 227 -9.64 19.20 -12.98
C LEU A 227 -9.82 17.96 -13.86
N ALA A 228 -9.77 18.16 -15.18
CA ALA A 228 -9.78 17.04 -16.13
C ALA A 228 -8.62 16.06 -15.82
N PRO A 229 -8.85 14.73 -15.83
CA PRO A 229 -7.80 13.77 -15.51
C PRO A 229 -6.66 13.81 -16.54
N THR A 230 -5.44 13.67 -16.05
CA THR A 230 -4.23 13.60 -16.88
C THR A 230 -3.40 12.37 -16.49
N LEU A 231 -2.73 11.76 -17.47
CA LEU A 231 -1.84 10.63 -17.23
C LEU A 231 -0.53 11.15 -16.59
N TRP A 232 -0.29 10.75 -15.33
CA TRP A 232 0.90 11.16 -14.57
C TRP A 232 2.02 10.14 -14.61
N SER A 233 1.71 8.88 -14.92
CA SER A 233 2.70 7.81 -15.07
C SER A 233 2.21 6.74 -16.03
N GLY A 234 3.09 6.29 -16.92
CA GLY A 234 2.86 5.12 -17.78
C GLY A 234 3.12 3.78 -17.10
N TRP A 235 3.31 3.75 -15.77
CA TRP A 235 3.56 2.56 -14.97
C TRP A 235 2.37 2.23 -14.07
N PHE A 236 2.44 1.09 -13.35
CA PHE A 236 1.40 0.60 -12.43
C PHE A 236 0.05 0.27 -13.09
N GLY A 237 0.02 0.18 -14.42
CA GLY A 237 -1.17 -0.17 -15.19
C GLY A 237 -1.26 -1.67 -15.48
N ASN A 238 -2.45 -2.13 -15.86
CA ASN A 238 -2.70 -3.56 -16.09
C ASN A 238 -2.26 -4.08 -17.46
N SER A 239 -1.87 -3.21 -18.40
CA SER A 239 -1.26 -3.63 -19.67
C SER A 239 0.19 -4.06 -19.50
N ASP A 240 0.70 -4.86 -20.44
CA ASP A 240 2.11 -5.28 -20.46
C ASP A 240 3.07 -4.09 -20.48
N ASP A 241 2.76 -3.06 -21.30
CA ASP A 241 3.57 -1.85 -21.43
C ASP A 241 3.58 -1.00 -20.15
N ALA A 242 2.54 -1.12 -19.32
CA ALA A 242 2.42 -0.39 -18.05
C ALA A 242 2.82 -1.21 -16.81
N GLY A 243 3.41 -2.40 -17.01
CA GLY A 243 3.97 -3.23 -15.95
C GLY A 243 3.10 -4.39 -15.47
N HIS A 244 1.98 -4.67 -16.14
CA HIS A 244 1.13 -5.86 -15.93
C HIS A 244 0.55 -6.01 -14.51
N TRP A 245 0.03 -4.91 -13.95
CA TRP A 245 -0.61 -4.87 -12.63
C TRP A 245 -2.09 -5.29 -12.71
N THR A 246 -2.34 -6.57 -12.98
CA THR A 246 -3.65 -7.10 -13.43
C THR A 246 -4.68 -7.41 -12.34
N SER A 247 -4.34 -7.32 -11.04
CA SER A 247 -5.27 -7.58 -9.93
C SER A 247 -4.79 -6.89 -8.66
N PHE A 248 -5.69 -6.22 -7.93
CA PHE A 248 -5.41 -5.63 -6.62
C PHE A 248 -5.16 -6.71 -5.57
N ASP A 249 -5.89 -7.84 -5.63
CA ASP A 249 -5.63 -8.95 -4.71
C ASP A 249 -4.18 -9.45 -4.81
N GLN A 250 -3.66 -9.58 -6.03
CA GLN A 250 -2.28 -10.03 -6.22
C GLN A 250 -1.24 -8.91 -6.13
N PHE A 251 -1.60 -7.73 -6.61
CA PHE A 251 -0.72 -6.58 -6.78
C PHE A 251 -1.38 -5.29 -6.25
N PRO A 252 -1.55 -5.18 -4.91
CA PRO A 252 -2.17 -4.01 -4.32
C PRO A 252 -1.30 -2.78 -4.57
N ARG A 253 -1.97 -1.66 -4.84
CA ARG A 253 -1.38 -0.35 -5.15
C ARG A 253 -2.07 0.69 -4.28
N PHE A 254 -1.31 1.57 -3.66
CA PHE A 254 -1.78 2.59 -2.73
C PHE A 254 -1.19 3.95 -3.05
N VAL A 255 -1.81 5.00 -2.48
CA VAL A 255 -1.40 6.39 -2.63
C VAL A 255 -1.16 7.00 -1.25
N ARG A 256 0.12 7.12 -0.85
CA ARG A 256 0.55 7.56 0.49
C ARG A 256 1.93 8.20 0.43
N ASP A 257 2.15 9.22 1.25
CA ASP A 257 3.45 9.90 1.38
C ASP A 257 4.43 8.98 2.12
N VAL A 258 5.39 8.39 1.41
CA VAL A 258 6.38 7.48 2.03
C VAL A 258 7.74 8.14 2.24
N ASN A 259 7.90 9.41 1.87
CA ASN A 259 9.15 10.14 1.98
C ASN A 259 9.07 11.37 2.92
N GLY A 260 7.88 11.68 3.45
CA GLY A 260 7.61 12.77 4.38
C GLY A 260 7.63 14.16 3.74
N ASP A 261 7.48 14.28 2.41
CA ASP A 261 7.54 15.55 1.70
C ASP A 261 6.18 16.28 1.59
N GLY A 262 5.12 15.67 2.14
CA GLY A 262 3.75 16.18 2.13
C GLY A 262 2.97 15.82 0.86
N LYS A 263 3.55 15.05 -0.07
CA LYS A 263 2.87 14.56 -1.27
C LYS A 263 2.73 13.06 -1.20
N ALA A 264 1.55 12.58 -1.58
CA ALA A 264 1.29 11.17 -1.67
C ALA A 264 2.01 10.55 -2.88
N ASP A 265 2.72 9.46 -2.63
CA ASP A 265 3.46 8.69 -3.62
C ASP A 265 2.67 7.45 -4.05
N ILE A 266 3.08 6.82 -5.15
CA ILE A 266 2.56 5.51 -5.54
C ILE A 266 3.39 4.42 -4.88
N VAL A 267 2.72 3.51 -4.16
CA VAL A 267 3.33 2.32 -3.57
C VAL A 267 2.64 1.08 -4.13
N GLY A 268 3.36 0.25 -4.87
CA GLY A 268 2.86 -0.98 -5.47
C GLY A 268 3.59 -2.22 -4.95
N PHE A 269 2.83 -3.21 -4.49
CA PHE A 269 3.37 -4.52 -4.10
C PHE A 269 3.38 -5.45 -5.32
N GLY A 270 4.51 -5.53 -6.00
CA GLY A 270 4.67 -6.25 -7.26
C GLY A 270 5.12 -7.71 -7.11
N LEU A 271 5.69 -8.25 -8.20
CA LEU A 271 6.25 -9.61 -8.21
C LEU A 271 7.44 -9.76 -7.26
N ALA A 272 8.43 -8.87 -7.38
CA ALA A 272 9.69 -8.95 -6.66
C ALA A 272 9.68 -8.24 -5.29
N GLY A 273 8.65 -7.47 -4.99
CA GLY A 273 8.53 -6.75 -3.72
C GLY A 273 7.86 -5.40 -3.87
N ILE A 274 8.31 -4.41 -3.10
CA ILE A 274 7.69 -3.09 -3.05
C ILE A 274 8.34 -2.16 -4.07
N TYR A 275 7.52 -1.58 -4.94
CA TYR A 275 7.88 -0.54 -5.88
C TYR A 275 7.31 0.79 -5.44
N VAL A 276 8.12 1.84 -5.48
CA VAL A 276 7.69 3.21 -5.16
C VAL A 276 8.00 4.13 -6.33
N ALA A 277 7.03 4.97 -6.69
CA ALA A 277 7.23 6.12 -7.57
C ALA A 277 6.84 7.39 -6.81
N LEU A 278 7.83 8.24 -6.55
CA LEU A 278 7.64 9.46 -5.78
C LEU A 278 6.88 10.50 -6.59
N SER A 279 6.01 11.27 -5.95
CA SER A 279 5.36 12.42 -6.58
C SER A 279 6.28 13.63 -6.59
N ASN A 280 6.39 14.30 -7.73
CA ASN A 280 7.01 15.63 -7.80
C ASN A 280 5.97 16.77 -7.79
N GLY A 281 4.68 16.42 -7.73
CA GLY A 281 3.55 17.35 -7.75
C GLY A 281 3.06 17.74 -9.14
N GLN A 282 3.65 17.19 -10.20
CA GLN A 282 3.21 17.31 -11.59
C GLN A 282 3.15 15.95 -12.32
N GLY A 283 3.59 14.88 -11.66
CA GLY A 283 3.71 13.53 -12.17
C GLY A 283 4.41 12.64 -11.15
N PHE A 284 4.57 11.35 -11.50
CA PHE A 284 5.33 10.41 -10.68
C PHE A 284 6.65 10.05 -11.34
N ASP A 285 7.68 9.89 -10.53
CA ASP A 285 9.01 9.44 -10.96
C ASP A 285 8.97 7.98 -11.47
N TYR A 286 10.10 7.52 -12.02
CA TYR A 286 10.24 6.13 -12.42
C TYR A 286 10.13 5.20 -11.19
N PRO A 287 9.35 4.10 -11.27
CA PRO A 287 9.19 3.19 -10.14
C PRO A 287 10.49 2.47 -9.78
N LEU A 288 10.90 2.60 -8.52
CA LEU A 288 12.07 1.90 -7.98
C LEU A 288 11.65 0.74 -7.09
N LEU A 289 12.29 -0.42 -7.25
CA LEU A 289 12.20 -1.52 -6.28
C LEU A 289 12.94 -1.09 -5.00
N VAL A 290 12.20 -0.78 -3.95
CA VAL A 290 12.74 -0.28 -2.67
C VAL A 290 12.91 -1.38 -1.62
N MET A 291 12.27 -2.54 -1.82
CA MET A 291 12.39 -3.68 -0.93
C MET A 291 12.11 -5.00 -1.67
N PHE A 292 12.99 -6.00 -1.50
CA PHE A 292 12.80 -7.37 -1.97
C PHE A 292 12.07 -8.24 -0.93
N HIS A 293 10.85 -7.85 -0.58
CA HIS A 293 9.95 -8.54 0.34
C HIS A 293 8.51 -8.05 0.07
N TYR A 294 7.50 -8.65 0.70
CA TYR A 294 6.06 -8.34 0.51
C TYR A 294 5.56 -8.49 -0.93
N GLY A 295 6.36 -9.14 -1.78
CA GLY A 295 6.05 -9.40 -3.18
C GLY A 295 5.39 -10.76 -3.37
N LYS A 296 4.76 -10.93 -4.52
CA LYS A 296 4.03 -12.16 -4.88
C LYS A 296 4.94 -13.39 -5.01
N LEU A 297 6.18 -13.22 -5.50
CA LEU A 297 7.11 -14.34 -5.67
C LEU A 297 7.50 -14.94 -4.31
N ALA A 298 7.67 -16.27 -4.25
CA ALA A 298 8.12 -16.95 -3.04
C ALA A 298 9.45 -16.38 -2.51
N ALA A 299 10.38 -16.04 -3.41
CA ALA A 299 11.65 -15.40 -3.07
C ALA A 299 11.48 -14.00 -2.46
N ALA A 300 10.36 -13.32 -2.72
CA ALA A 300 10.01 -12.00 -2.20
C ALA A 300 8.99 -12.09 -1.03
N GLY A 301 8.90 -13.25 -0.37
CA GLY A 301 8.03 -13.49 0.78
C GLY A 301 6.68 -14.14 0.46
N GLY A 302 6.30 -14.28 -0.81
CA GLY A 302 5.12 -15.07 -1.22
C GLY A 302 3.75 -14.44 -0.91
N TRP A 303 3.67 -13.11 -0.87
CA TRP A 303 2.46 -12.35 -0.55
C TRP A 303 1.54 -12.24 -1.77
N ASN A 304 0.85 -13.34 -2.08
CA ASN A 304 0.15 -13.53 -3.35
C ASN A 304 -1.38 -13.28 -3.33
N SER A 305 -1.94 -12.90 -2.17
CA SER A 305 -3.34 -12.53 -2.00
C SER A 305 -3.45 -11.47 -0.90
N PHE A 306 -4.07 -10.34 -1.23
CA PHE A 306 -4.40 -9.28 -0.29
C PHE A 306 -5.55 -9.68 0.62
N ASP A 307 -6.52 -10.46 0.12
CA ASP A 307 -7.60 -10.99 0.95
C ASP A 307 -7.04 -11.80 2.12
N ARG A 308 -6.04 -12.65 1.85
CA ARG A 308 -5.41 -13.44 2.91
C ARG A 308 -4.34 -12.67 3.68
N HIS A 309 -3.51 -11.91 2.98
CA HIS A 309 -2.33 -11.21 3.51
C HIS A 309 -2.35 -9.71 3.18
N PRO A 310 -3.19 -8.93 3.87
CA PRO A 310 -3.24 -7.48 3.68
C PRO A 310 -1.88 -6.84 3.91
N ARG A 311 -1.59 -5.80 3.11
CA ARG A 311 -0.42 -4.93 3.25
C ARG A 311 -0.93 -3.50 3.32
N MET A 312 -0.58 -2.80 4.38
CA MET A 312 -1.04 -1.45 4.69
C MET A 312 0.15 -0.52 4.89
N ILE A 313 -0.11 0.78 4.82
CA ILE A 313 0.89 1.84 4.84
C ILE A 313 0.46 2.87 5.88
N GLY A 314 1.34 3.16 6.84
CA GLY A 314 1.09 4.09 7.93
C GLY A 314 2.38 4.36 8.73
N ASP A 315 2.53 5.53 9.32
CA ASP A 315 3.69 5.85 10.17
C ASP A 315 3.63 5.06 11.48
N ALA A 316 4.39 3.98 11.62
CA ALA A 316 4.33 3.11 12.79
C ALA A 316 5.08 3.69 13.98
N ASN A 317 6.06 4.57 13.76
CA ASN A 317 7.03 5.00 14.77
C ASN A 317 6.96 6.49 15.15
N GLY A 318 6.14 7.27 14.46
CA GLY A 318 5.91 8.68 14.69
C GLY A 318 6.97 9.59 14.06
N ASP A 319 7.75 9.08 13.10
CA ASP A 319 8.80 9.83 12.42
C ASP A 319 8.31 10.59 11.17
N ARG A 320 6.99 10.55 10.94
CA ARG A 320 6.22 11.13 9.83
C ARG A 320 6.47 10.50 8.47
N ASN A 321 7.21 9.40 8.40
CA ASN A 321 7.36 8.64 7.17
C ASN A 321 6.50 7.39 7.29
N ASN A 322 5.71 7.12 6.26
CA ASN A 322 4.87 5.94 6.30
C ASN A 322 5.69 4.65 6.18
N ASP A 323 5.41 3.72 7.08
CA ASP A 323 5.99 2.38 7.16
C ASP A 323 5.06 1.33 6.53
N ILE A 324 5.56 0.09 6.41
CA ILE A 324 4.79 -1.02 5.85
C ILE A 324 4.32 -1.95 6.95
N PHE A 325 3.01 -2.17 7.02
CA PHE A 325 2.38 -3.19 7.87
C PHE A 325 1.94 -4.36 7.00
N GLY A 326 2.49 -5.55 7.24
CA GLY A 326 2.09 -6.78 6.58
C GLY A 326 1.43 -7.76 7.53
N PHE A 327 0.18 -8.09 7.25
CA PHE A 327 -0.63 -9.05 8.01
C PHE A 327 -0.34 -10.47 7.51
N GLY A 328 0.66 -11.10 8.12
CA GLY A 328 1.20 -12.39 7.69
C GLY A 328 0.48 -13.59 8.30
N ILE A 329 1.13 -14.75 8.24
CA ILE A 329 0.62 -15.99 8.83
C ILE A 329 0.65 -15.92 10.36
N ALA A 330 1.82 -15.59 10.92
CA ALA A 330 2.04 -15.59 12.37
C ALA A 330 1.50 -14.34 13.09
N GLY A 331 1.25 -13.25 12.37
CA GLY A 331 0.83 -11.96 12.92
C GLY A 331 1.25 -10.77 12.07
N VAL A 332 1.31 -9.58 12.67
CA VAL A 332 1.65 -8.33 11.98
C VAL A 332 3.15 -8.13 11.95
N HIS A 333 3.71 -8.02 10.74
CA HIS A 333 5.10 -7.70 10.50
C HIS A 333 5.22 -6.25 10.04
N VAL A 334 6.09 -5.47 10.66
CA VAL A 334 6.30 -4.07 10.30
C VAL A 334 7.71 -3.88 9.75
N ALA A 335 7.80 -3.17 8.62
CA ALA A 335 9.04 -2.69 8.06
C ALA A 335 9.07 -1.17 8.11
N LEU A 336 9.94 -0.65 8.98
CA LEU A 336 10.13 0.79 9.13
C LEU A 336 10.86 1.37 7.92
N SER A 337 10.39 2.51 7.45
CA SER A 337 11.05 3.34 6.46
C SER A 337 12.34 3.93 7.03
N LEU A 338 13.29 4.21 6.13
CA LEU A 338 14.58 4.82 6.42
C LEU A 338 14.73 6.00 5.48
N ASN A 339 14.65 7.21 6.03
CA ASN A 339 15.05 8.40 5.31
C ASN A 339 16.49 8.80 5.66
N ASP A 340 17.23 9.31 4.67
CA ASP A 340 18.65 9.63 4.75
C ASP A 340 18.99 10.66 5.87
N ALA A 341 18.00 11.38 6.40
CA ALA A 341 18.15 12.24 7.57
C ALA A 341 18.41 11.46 8.89
N ASN A 342 17.93 10.21 8.98
CA ASN A 342 18.09 9.32 10.13
C ASN A 342 18.91 8.05 9.81
N ALA A 343 19.42 7.91 8.58
CA ALA A 343 20.24 6.78 8.15
C ALA A 343 21.64 6.68 8.80
N ILE A 344 21.89 7.42 9.89
CA ILE A 344 23.09 7.30 10.73
C ILE A 344 22.71 7.18 12.21
N ASN A 345 21.84 6.24 12.54
CA ASN A 345 22.16 5.37 13.67
C ASN A 345 22.12 3.95 13.15
N PRO A 346 23.25 3.41 12.64
CA PRO A 346 23.36 1.98 12.49
C PRO A 346 22.96 1.39 13.83
N ILE A 347 21.91 0.55 13.85
CA ILE A 347 21.76 -0.47 14.87
C ILE A 347 23.17 -0.99 15.10
N ASN A 348 23.65 -0.80 16.33
CA ASN A 348 25.05 -0.79 16.67
C ASN A 348 25.67 -2.11 16.20
N LEU A 349 26.28 -2.14 15.01
CA LEU A 349 26.99 -3.33 14.50
C LEU A 349 28.16 -3.71 15.43
N LYS A 350 28.49 -2.86 16.42
CA LYS A 350 29.37 -3.22 17.54
C LYS A 350 28.71 -4.12 18.58
N SER A 351 27.39 -4.06 18.83
CA SER A 351 26.75 -5.00 19.78
C SER A 351 26.64 -6.41 19.21
N ILE A 352 26.46 -6.55 17.90
CA ILE A 352 26.44 -7.86 17.21
C ILE A 352 27.86 -8.47 17.17
N LYS A 353 28.90 -7.66 16.93
CA LYS A 353 30.31 -8.13 17.01
C LYS A 353 30.82 -8.35 18.44
N ALA A 354 30.30 -7.62 19.43
CA ALA A 354 30.68 -7.80 20.82
C ALA A 354 30.20 -9.16 21.35
N ASN A 355 29.00 -9.61 20.97
CA ASN A 355 28.47 -10.92 21.34
C ASN A 355 29.22 -12.09 20.69
N SER A 356 29.65 -11.95 19.42
CA SER A 356 30.44 -13.00 18.75
C SER A 356 31.84 -13.16 19.38
N THR A 357 32.49 -12.05 19.73
CA THR A 357 33.84 -12.08 20.33
C THR A 357 33.82 -12.59 21.78
N ALA A 358 32.75 -12.30 22.53
CA ALA A 358 32.55 -12.82 23.89
C ALA A 358 32.23 -14.32 23.90
N CYS A 359 31.41 -14.81 22.96
CA CYS A 359 31.17 -16.25 22.81
C CYS A 359 32.45 -17.01 22.40
N ASP A 360 33.22 -16.48 21.46
CA ASP A 360 34.48 -17.11 21.02
C ASP A 360 35.48 -17.26 22.17
N ALA A 361 35.63 -16.23 23.00
CA ALA A 361 36.49 -16.28 24.18
C ALA A 361 36.00 -17.30 25.22
N LYS A 362 34.68 -17.35 25.47
CA LYS A 362 34.05 -18.30 26.39
C LYS A 362 34.22 -19.74 25.91
N CYS A 363 33.86 -20.05 24.67
CA CYS A 363 33.97 -21.40 24.11
C CYS A 363 35.42 -21.87 24.01
N THR A 364 36.37 -20.97 23.74
CA THR A 364 37.80 -21.31 23.76
C THR A 364 38.27 -21.68 25.18
N SER A 365 37.76 -20.98 26.21
CA SER A 365 38.09 -21.30 27.60
C SER A 365 37.47 -22.60 28.12
N GLU A 366 36.24 -22.90 27.69
CA GLU A 366 35.50 -24.11 28.09
C GLU A 366 36.02 -25.37 27.37
N CYS A 367 36.50 -25.23 26.13
CA CYS A 367 37.00 -26.34 25.33
C CYS A 367 38.53 -26.53 25.39
N LYS A 368 39.25 -25.78 26.21
CA LYS A 368 40.73 -25.76 26.25
C LYS A 368 41.37 -27.13 26.56
N ASP A 369 40.67 -28.00 27.28
CA ASP A 369 41.16 -29.30 27.72
C ASP A 369 40.73 -30.44 26.78
N TYR A 370 40.01 -30.12 25.70
CA TYR A 370 39.60 -31.10 24.70
C TYR A 370 40.61 -31.17 23.55
N GLY A 371 41.05 -32.39 23.21
CA GLY A 371 42.04 -32.61 22.15
C GLY A 371 41.56 -32.13 20.76
N PRO A 372 42.48 -31.98 19.80
CA PRO A 372 42.24 -31.36 18.48
C PRO A 372 41.28 -32.13 17.55
N ARG A 373 40.78 -33.30 17.98
CA ARG A 373 39.75 -34.09 17.28
C ARG A 373 38.35 -33.97 17.90
N SER A 374 38.19 -33.16 18.95
CA SER A 374 36.89 -32.92 19.57
C SER A 374 36.08 -31.89 18.78
N ASN A 375 34.76 -32.08 18.69
CA ASN A 375 33.84 -31.08 18.15
C ASN A 375 33.31 -30.15 19.24
N CYS A 376 34.07 -29.98 20.33
CA CYS A 376 33.66 -29.19 21.49
C CYS A 376 33.41 -27.73 21.11
N LEU A 377 34.36 -27.13 20.35
CA LEU A 377 34.28 -25.73 19.96
C LEU A 377 33.06 -25.46 19.07
N ASP A 378 32.82 -26.34 18.09
CA ASP A 378 31.69 -26.23 17.16
C ASP A 378 30.34 -26.38 17.87
N LYS A 379 30.24 -27.30 18.84
CA LYS A 379 29.03 -27.48 19.66
C LYS A 379 28.77 -26.31 20.61
N CYS A 380 29.81 -25.79 21.24
CA CYS A 380 29.69 -24.64 22.14
C CYS A 380 29.22 -23.39 21.37
N LYS A 381 29.83 -23.12 20.20
CA LYS A 381 29.44 -21.99 19.35
C LYS A 381 28.02 -22.13 18.79
N ALA A 382 27.56 -23.34 18.50
CA ALA A 382 26.19 -23.60 18.07
C ALA A 382 25.13 -23.26 19.14
N THR A 383 25.51 -23.24 20.43
CA THR A 383 24.62 -22.84 21.54
C THR A 383 24.71 -21.36 21.90
N CYS A 384 25.67 -20.63 21.34
CA CYS A 384 25.72 -19.18 21.45
C CYS A 384 24.85 -18.54 20.37
N ASP A 385 23.59 -18.31 20.72
CA ASP A 385 22.67 -17.37 20.05
C ASP A 385 22.41 -17.62 18.55
N CYS A 386 21.88 -18.81 18.26
CA CYS A 386 21.26 -19.15 16.97
C CYS A 386 19.78 -19.56 17.11
N ASP A 387 19.00 -18.86 17.94
CA ASP A 387 17.53 -19.01 17.98
C ASP A 387 16.77 -17.76 17.45
N ALA A 388 17.45 -16.86 16.75
CA ALA A 388 16.80 -15.84 15.94
C ALA A 388 17.31 -15.91 14.50
N ILE A 389 16.42 -16.26 13.58
CA ILE A 389 16.61 -16.45 12.12
C ILE A 389 17.01 -17.89 11.78
N GLY A 390 16.01 -18.66 11.34
CA GLY A 390 16.23 -19.96 10.69
C GLY A 390 17.03 -19.77 9.41
N ASP A 391 18.29 -20.19 9.46
CA ASP A 391 19.21 -20.11 8.34
C ASP A 391 19.43 -21.53 7.79
N THR A 392 18.67 -21.90 6.75
CA THR A 392 19.06 -23.01 5.88
C THR A 392 20.27 -22.58 5.06
N LYS A 393 21.46 -22.93 5.55
CA LYS A 393 22.75 -23.02 4.82
C LYS A 393 23.02 -21.88 3.81
N GLN A 394 23.50 -20.76 4.31
CA GLN A 394 24.19 -19.73 3.52
C GLN A 394 25.72 -19.96 3.37
N SER A 395 26.20 -21.20 3.46
CA SER A 395 27.63 -21.52 3.30
C SER A 395 27.96 -22.02 1.88
N GLU A 396 27.69 -21.22 0.84
CA GLU A 396 28.32 -21.40 -0.49
C GLU A 396 28.17 -20.17 -1.44
N VAL A 397 27.92 -18.97 -0.90
CA VAL A 397 27.85 -17.71 -1.69
C VAL A 397 29.04 -16.80 -1.44
N GLY A 398 30.22 -17.38 -1.21
CA GLY A 398 31.48 -16.68 -1.43
C GLY A 398 31.79 -16.69 -2.93
N SER A 399 31.64 -15.53 -3.60
CA SER A 399 32.10 -15.17 -4.97
C SER A 399 31.09 -14.99 -6.13
N PHE A 400 29.77 -15.02 -5.89
CA PHE A 400 28.76 -14.70 -6.94
C PHE A 400 28.35 -13.22 -7.04
N GLY A 401 28.80 -12.35 -6.14
CA GLY A 401 28.40 -10.93 -6.08
C GLY A 401 28.91 -10.02 -7.21
N VAL A 402 29.77 -10.53 -8.09
CA VAL A 402 30.31 -9.77 -9.24
C VAL A 402 29.61 -10.15 -10.57
N TRP A 403 28.91 -11.29 -10.62
CA TRP A 403 28.24 -11.75 -11.84
C TRP A 403 26.80 -11.24 -12.00
N ILE A 404 26.12 -10.86 -10.91
CA ILE A 404 24.75 -10.34 -10.95
C ILE A 404 24.68 -8.99 -11.70
N TRP A 405 25.74 -8.19 -11.66
CA TRP A 405 25.83 -6.96 -12.45
C TRP A 405 25.88 -7.23 -13.96
N ILE A 406 26.49 -8.34 -14.41
CA ILE A 406 26.60 -8.67 -15.84
C ILE A 406 25.28 -9.24 -16.37
N VAL A 407 24.54 -10.01 -15.56
CA VAL A 407 23.24 -10.60 -15.96
C VAL A 407 22.14 -9.53 -16.04
N SER A 408 22.15 -8.52 -15.16
CA SER A 408 21.21 -7.40 -15.24
C SER A 408 21.42 -6.55 -16.51
N PHE A 409 22.66 -6.35 -16.97
CA PHE A 409 22.94 -5.69 -18.26
C PHE A 409 22.64 -6.59 -19.47
N ALA A 410 22.79 -7.91 -19.35
CA ALA A 410 22.46 -8.85 -20.42
C ALA A 410 20.93 -8.95 -20.65
N ILE A 411 20.14 -8.94 -19.57
CA ILE A 411 18.67 -8.96 -19.66
C ILE A 411 18.15 -7.62 -20.21
N LEU A 412 18.70 -6.48 -19.76
CA LEU A 412 18.39 -5.17 -20.35
C LEU A 412 18.80 -5.10 -21.84
N GLY A 413 19.95 -5.66 -22.19
CA GLY A 413 20.46 -5.71 -23.57
C GLY A 413 19.61 -6.58 -24.50
N ILE A 414 19.08 -7.70 -24.01
CA ILE A 414 18.18 -8.58 -24.78
C ILE A 414 16.79 -7.93 -24.96
N ILE A 415 16.29 -7.23 -23.94
CA ILE A 415 15.03 -6.48 -24.02
C ILE A 415 15.16 -5.31 -25.02
N MET A 416 16.27 -4.57 -24.98
CA MET A 416 16.54 -3.48 -25.93
C MET A 416 16.75 -3.98 -27.37
N LEU A 417 17.44 -5.11 -27.59
CA LEU A 417 17.62 -5.68 -28.94
C LEU A 417 16.31 -6.17 -29.57
N ASN A 418 15.38 -6.70 -28.76
CA ASN A 418 14.05 -7.10 -29.23
C ASN A 418 13.15 -5.89 -29.52
N TYR A 419 13.28 -4.82 -28.74
CA TYR A 419 12.60 -3.54 -28.98
C TYR A 419 13.03 -2.89 -30.33
N PHE A 420 14.34 -2.91 -30.65
CA PHE A 420 14.84 -2.39 -31.94
C PHE A 420 14.56 -3.29 -33.15
N LYS A 421 14.47 -4.62 -32.97
CA LYS A 421 14.04 -5.54 -34.05
C LYS A 421 12.56 -5.40 -34.41
N GLY A 422 11.71 -5.04 -33.44
CA GLY A 422 10.29 -4.74 -33.67
C GLY A 422 10.06 -3.50 -34.53
N MET A 423 10.85 -2.43 -34.32
CA MET A 423 10.73 -1.19 -35.09
C MET A 423 11.20 -1.30 -36.56
N ARG A 424 12.04 -2.28 -36.92
CA ARG A 424 12.47 -2.48 -38.31
C ARG A 424 11.44 -3.17 -39.20
N LYS A 425 10.33 -3.69 -38.66
CA LYS A 425 9.27 -4.36 -39.45
C LYS A 425 8.06 -3.48 -39.79
N SER A 426 7.98 -2.23 -39.33
CA SER A 426 6.79 -1.37 -39.55
C SER A 426 7.00 -0.14 -40.47
N LYS A 427 8.12 -0.01 -41.18
CA LYS A 427 8.26 1.05 -42.21
C LYS A 427 8.53 0.48 -43.61
N LYS A 428 7.44 0.11 -44.29
CA LYS A 428 7.31 0.27 -45.75
C LYS A 428 6.11 1.18 -46.00
N ILE A 429 6.33 2.48 -45.78
CA ILE A 429 5.47 3.52 -46.35
C ILE A 429 6.03 3.79 -47.74
N ARG A 430 5.26 3.44 -48.80
CA ARG A 430 5.52 3.93 -50.15
C ARG A 430 5.23 5.42 -50.16
N TYR A 431 6.24 6.21 -50.50
CA TYR A 431 6.05 7.61 -50.91
C TYR A 431 5.78 7.60 -52.41
N ASP A 432 4.55 7.91 -52.83
CA ASP A 432 4.29 8.41 -54.18
C ASP A 432 4.44 9.94 -54.13
N PHE A 433 5.45 10.45 -54.83
CA PHE A 433 5.59 11.87 -55.12
C PHE A 433 4.71 12.20 -56.33
N GLY A 434 3.86 13.22 -56.18
CA GLY A 434 3.12 13.80 -57.29
C GLY A 434 4.03 14.64 -58.19
N GLU A 435 3.73 14.63 -59.49
CA GLU A 435 4.09 15.70 -60.41
C GLU A 435 2.79 16.31 -60.95
N GLU A 436 2.49 17.53 -60.50
CA GLU A 436 1.66 18.45 -61.27
C GLU A 436 2.52 19.00 -62.43
N SER A 437 2.00 18.93 -63.65
CA SER A 437 2.43 19.80 -64.74
C SER A 437 1.19 20.44 -65.36
N GLU A 438 1.18 21.76 -65.31
CA GLU A 438 0.23 22.62 -66.01
C GLU A 438 0.40 22.50 -67.54
N THR A 439 -0.70 22.54 -68.30
CA THR A 439 -0.95 23.57 -69.33
C THR A 439 -2.33 23.39 -70.00
N PRO A 440 -2.92 24.47 -70.55
CA PRO A 440 -4.34 24.57 -70.89
C PRO A 440 -4.63 24.31 -72.37
N TYR A 441 -5.84 23.83 -72.67
CA TYR A 441 -6.42 23.95 -74.01
C TYR A 441 -7.83 24.55 -73.94
N ILE A 442 -7.96 25.70 -74.60
CA ILE A 442 -9.18 26.40 -74.96
C ILE A 442 -9.62 25.92 -76.36
N ARG A 443 -10.94 25.94 -76.58
CA ARG A 443 -11.74 26.00 -77.85
C ARG A 443 -12.62 24.76 -78.04
N ALA A 444 -13.90 24.86 -78.40
CA ALA A 444 -14.76 25.99 -78.73
C ALA A 444 -16.22 25.62 -78.41
#